data_AF-A0A8J2U404-F1
#
_entry.id   AF-A0A8J2U404-F1
#
_cell.length_a   1.000
_cell.length_b   1.000
_cell.length_c   1.000
_cell.angle_alpha   90.00
_cell.angle_beta   90.00
_cell.angle_gamma   90.00
#
_symmetry.space_group_name_H-M   'P 1'
#
loop_
_entity.id
_entity.type
_entity.pdbx_description
1 polymer ?
#
loop_
_entity_poly.entity_id
_entity_poly.type
_entity_poly.pdbx_seq_one_letter_code
_entity_poly.pdbx_strand_id
1 'polypeptide(L)'
;MTWLGFIHLAFATVALVLGVMLFRQAKGGKVHRSTGYLYSLALLILNVSALGIYSDSQTAGPFHVLAFVSLATLFCALTTVFVRRPRSSWLRLHAYFMCWSYVGLVSAGCGQIIAMLQMEPMTIGLVSASIVALGGVIIHFQLPNALNAISFAK
;
A
#
# COMPACT_ATOMS: atom_id res chain seq x y z
N MET A 1 -19.12 -15.48 -3.93
CA MET A 1 -18.43 -14.24 -3.48
C MET A 1 -19.49 -13.28 -2.96
N THR A 2 -19.24 -12.60 -1.84
CA THR A 2 -20.14 -11.57 -1.30
C THR A 2 -19.97 -10.24 -2.04
N TRP A 3 -20.92 -9.32 -1.92
CA TRP A 3 -20.80 -7.97 -2.48
C TRP A 3 -19.56 -7.22 -1.95
N LEU A 4 -19.27 -7.37 -0.66
CA LEU A 4 -18.05 -6.81 -0.06
C LEU A 4 -16.78 -7.42 -0.67
N GLY A 5 -16.74 -8.74 -0.89
CA GLY A 5 -15.62 -9.39 -1.55
C GLY A 5 -15.38 -8.91 -2.98
N PHE A 6 -16.46 -8.66 -3.74
CA PHE A 6 -16.35 -8.10 -5.09
C PHE A 6 -15.79 -6.67 -5.05
N ILE A 7 -16.32 -5.80 -4.18
CA ILE A 7 -15.84 -4.44 -3.99
C ILE A 7 -14.35 -4.46 -3.61
N HIS A 8 -13.98 -5.27 -2.62
CA HIS A 8 -12.60 -5.42 -2.18
C HIS A 8 -11.68 -5.81 -3.34
N LEU A 9 -12.02 -6.85 -4.10
CA LEU A 9 -11.21 -7.33 -5.23
C LEU A 9 -11.08 -6.27 -6.34
N ALA A 10 -12.18 -5.61 -6.69
CA ALA A 10 -12.18 -4.58 -7.73
C ALA A 10 -11.26 -3.41 -7.35
N PHE A 11 -11.39 -2.89 -6.13
CA PHE A 11 -10.56 -1.79 -5.66
C PHE A 11 -9.12 -2.21 -5.36
N ALA A 12 -8.85 -3.46 -4.97
CA ALA A 12 -7.50 -4.00 -4.88
C ALA A 12 -6.79 -4.03 -6.24
N THR A 13 -7.49 -4.47 -7.28
CA THR A 13 -6.97 -4.47 -8.64
C THR A 13 -6.66 -3.04 -9.11
N VAL A 14 -7.60 -2.11 -8.89
CA VAL A 14 -7.40 -0.69 -9.22
C VAL A 14 -6.22 -0.09 -8.45
N ALA A 15 -6.11 -0.35 -7.15
CA ALA A 15 -5.02 0.17 -6.32
C ALA A 15 -3.65 -0.37 -6.78
N LEU A 16 -3.55 -1.64 -7.16
CA LEU A 16 -2.32 -2.23 -7.72
C LEU A 16 -1.89 -1.50 -8.99
N VAL A 17 -2.81 -1.32 -9.95
CA VAL A 17 -2.52 -0.64 -11.22
C VAL A 17 -2.10 0.82 -10.99
N LEU A 18 -2.86 1.56 -10.17
CA LEU A 18 -2.56 2.96 -9.87
C LEU A 18 -1.22 3.13 -9.14
N GLY A 19 -0.87 2.19 -8.25
CA GLY A 19 0.42 2.20 -7.56
C GLY A 19 1.60 2.04 -8.53
N VAL A 20 1.52 1.13 -9.50
CA VAL A 20 2.54 1.03 -10.58
C VAL A 20 2.63 2.33 -11.36
N MET A 21 1.49 2.92 -11.74
CA MET A 21 1.47 4.19 -12.47
C MET A 21 2.15 5.32 -11.69
N LEU A 22 1.93 5.41 -10.38
CA LEU A 22 2.53 6.43 -9.52
C LEU A 22 4.06 6.38 -9.52
N PHE A 23 4.67 5.19 -9.57
CA PHE A 23 6.14 5.07 -9.62
C PHE A 23 6.73 5.67 -10.90
N ARG A 24 6.02 5.58 -12.03
CA ARG A 24 6.48 6.08 -13.34
C ARG A 24 6.25 7.58 -13.56
N GLN A 25 5.43 8.22 -12.74
CA GLN A 25 5.07 9.63 -12.93
C GLN A 25 6.07 10.60 -12.30
N ALA A 26 6.25 11.77 -12.93
CA ALA A 26 6.96 12.89 -12.33
C ALA A 26 6.26 13.32 -11.02
N LYS A 27 7.02 13.34 -9.92
CA LYS A 27 6.46 13.57 -8.59
C LYS A 27 6.05 15.04 -8.41
N GLY A 28 4.94 15.26 -7.70
CA GLY A 28 4.42 16.60 -7.41
C GLY A 28 3.65 17.31 -8.53
N GLY A 29 3.59 16.74 -9.75
CA GLY A 29 2.78 17.26 -10.85
C GLY A 29 1.28 17.02 -10.70
N LYS A 30 0.46 17.63 -11.57
CA LYS A 30 -1.01 17.45 -11.58
C LYS A 30 -1.42 15.98 -11.74
N VAL A 31 -0.76 15.26 -12.66
CA VAL A 31 -1.02 13.84 -12.93
C VAL A 31 -0.69 12.97 -11.71
N HIS A 32 0.46 13.22 -11.06
CA HIS A 32 0.84 12.52 -9.83
C HIS A 32 -0.16 12.76 -8.70
N ARG A 33 -0.61 14.00 -8.51
CA ARG A 33 -1.60 14.34 -7.48
C ARG A 33 -2.94 13.65 -7.74
N SER A 34 -3.45 13.71 -8.97
CA SER A 34 -4.73 13.07 -9.33
C SER A 34 -4.66 11.54 -9.19
N THR A 35 -3.62 10.90 -9.73
CA THR A 35 -3.39 9.46 -9.59
C THR A 35 -3.22 9.07 -8.12
N GLY A 36 -2.53 9.90 -7.34
CA GLY A 36 -2.32 9.70 -5.91
C GLY A 36 -3.64 9.70 -5.13
N TYR A 37 -4.54 10.62 -5.41
CA TYR A 37 -5.87 10.62 -4.80
C TYR A 37 -6.70 9.40 -5.18
N LEU A 38 -6.69 9.01 -6.46
CA LEU A 38 -7.39 7.80 -6.91
C LEU A 38 -6.83 6.54 -6.22
N TYR A 39 -5.51 6.42 -6.14
CA TYR A 39 -4.85 5.32 -5.43
C TYR A 39 -5.24 5.29 -3.95
N SER A 40 -5.15 6.43 -3.27
CA SER A 40 -5.48 6.52 -1.84
C SER A 40 -6.96 6.22 -1.58
N LEU A 41 -7.87 6.68 -2.45
CA LEU A 41 -9.29 6.36 -2.34
C LEU A 41 -9.54 4.86 -2.57
N ALA A 42 -8.92 4.27 -3.59
CA ALA A 42 -9.05 2.83 -3.84
C ALA A 42 -8.49 1.99 -2.69
N LEU A 43 -7.33 2.38 -2.16
CA LEU A 43 -6.72 1.72 -1.00
C LEU A 43 -7.56 1.89 0.27
N LEU A 44 -8.24 3.03 0.46
CA LEU A 44 -9.17 3.22 1.57
C LEU A 44 -10.37 2.28 1.45
N ILE A 45 -11.02 2.23 0.29
CA ILE A 45 -12.21 1.41 0.04
C ILE A 45 -11.88 -0.09 0.18
N LEU A 46 -10.76 -0.55 -0.38
CA LEU A 46 -10.38 -1.96 -0.25
C LEU A 46 -10.10 -2.34 1.21
N ASN A 47 -9.46 -1.46 2.00
CA ASN A 47 -9.14 -1.78 3.39
C ASN A 47 -10.39 -1.78 4.27
N VAL A 48 -11.28 -0.79 4.09
CA VAL A 48 -12.55 -0.74 4.83
C VAL A 48 -13.43 -1.94 4.49
N SER A 49 -13.52 -2.32 3.22
CA SER A 49 -14.26 -3.53 2.83
C SER A 49 -13.63 -4.82 3.37
N ALA A 50 -12.29 -4.90 3.45
CA ALA A 50 -11.60 -6.06 4.04
C ALA A 50 -12.01 -6.30 5.51
N LEU A 51 -12.26 -5.24 6.29
CA LEU A 51 -12.66 -5.35 7.69
C LEU A 51 -14.05 -5.97 7.88
N GLY A 52 -14.87 -6.06 6.83
CA GLY A 52 -16.16 -6.73 6.84
C GLY A 52 -16.15 -8.14 6.24
N ILE A 53 -14.98 -8.68 5.86
CA ILE A 53 -14.86 -9.98 5.20
C ILE A 53 -14.29 -11.01 6.18
N TYR A 54 -15.13 -11.98 6.54
CA TYR A 54 -14.79 -13.08 7.45
C TYR A 54 -14.72 -14.43 6.72
N SER A 55 -14.31 -14.44 5.45
CA SER A 55 -14.25 -15.68 4.65
C SER A 55 -13.19 -16.67 5.14
N ASP A 56 -12.12 -16.15 5.74
CA ASP A 56 -10.92 -16.93 6.05
C ASP A 56 -10.89 -17.38 7.52
N SER A 57 -11.82 -16.87 8.35
CA SER A 57 -11.95 -17.18 9.76
C SER A 57 -13.33 -16.78 10.30
N GLN A 58 -13.86 -17.52 11.28
CA GLN A 58 -15.11 -17.15 11.98
C GLN A 58 -14.97 -15.87 12.83
N THR A 59 -13.75 -15.36 13.01
CA THR A 59 -13.40 -14.17 13.78
C THR A 59 -12.46 -13.26 12.98
N ALA A 60 -12.03 -12.13 13.54
CA ALA A 60 -11.04 -11.26 12.89
C ALA A 60 -9.69 -11.98 12.72
N GLY A 61 -9.37 -12.34 11.48
CA GLY A 61 -8.13 -13.03 11.11
C GLY A 61 -6.96 -12.10 10.79
N PRO A 62 -5.81 -12.66 10.36
CA PRO A 62 -4.59 -11.90 10.07
C PRO A 62 -4.78 -10.82 9.00
N PHE A 63 -5.63 -11.04 7.99
CA PHE A 63 -5.93 -10.04 6.96
C PHE A 63 -6.63 -8.78 7.50
N HIS A 64 -7.37 -8.87 8.61
CA HIS A 64 -7.95 -7.69 9.27
C HIS A 64 -6.84 -6.84 9.92
N VAL A 65 -5.87 -7.49 10.56
CA VAL A 65 -4.70 -6.81 11.15
C VAL A 65 -3.91 -6.11 10.04
N LEU A 66 -3.67 -6.78 8.92
CA LEU A 66 -3.00 -6.18 7.76
C LEU A 66 -3.78 -4.99 7.19
N ALA A 67 -5.12 -5.05 7.16
CA ALA A 67 -5.94 -3.92 6.74
C ALA A 67 -5.77 -2.70 7.67
N PHE A 68 -5.73 -2.90 8.99
CA PHE A 68 -5.44 -1.83 9.94
C PHE A 68 -4.04 -1.24 9.76
N VAL A 69 -3.02 -2.09 9.56
CA VAL A 69 -1.64 -1.63 9.30
C VAL A 69 -1.58 -0.83 8.00
N SER A 70 -2.26 -1.28 6.95
CA SER A 70 -2.35 -0.57 5.67
C SER A 70 -3.05 0.78 5.83
N LEU A 71 -4.15 0.85 6.58
CA LEU A 71 -4.85 2.11 6.87
C LEU A 71 -3.96 3.07 7.64
N ALA A 72 -3.27 2.60 8.69
CA ALA A 72 -2.35 3.43 9.47
C ALA A 72 -1.25 4.01 8.57
N THR A 73 -0.66 3.18 7.72
CA THR A 73 0.38 3.59 6.77
C THR A 73 -0.14 4.62 5.77
N LEU A 74 -1.33 4.40 5.20
CA LEU A 74 -1.99 5.34 4.30
C LEU A 74 -2.27 6.68 4.99
N PHE A 75 -2.81 6.66 6.21
CA PHE A 75 -3.09 7.88 6.97
C PHE A 75 -1.82 8.65 7.32
N CYS A 76 -0.72 7.98 7.68
CA CYS A 76 0.57 8.63 7.86
C CYS A 76 1.06 9.30 6.56
N ALA A 77 0.92 8.61 5.42
CA ALA A 77 1.29 9.16 4.12
C ALA A 77 0.47 10.39 3.73
N LEU A 78 -0.84 10.36 3.95
CA LEU A 78 -1.75 11.46 3.64
C LEU A 78 -1.55 12.64 4.59
N THR A 79 -1.43 12.38 5.89
CA THR A 79 -1.24 13.41 6.91
C THR A 79 0.04 14.21 6.66
N THR A 80 1.14 13.53 6.31
CA THR A 80 2.42 14.18 6.03
C THR A 80 2.37 15.12 4.82
N VAL A 81 1.62 14.79 3.76
CA VAL A 81 1.47 15.68 2.59
C VAL A 81 0.44 16.80 2.80
N PHE A 82 -0.63 16.56 3.55
CA PHE A 82 -1.65 17.58 3.83
C PHE A 82 -1.16 18.62 4.83
N VAL A 83 -0.54 18.17 5.93
CA VAL A 83 -0.03 19.05 6.98
C VAL A 83 1.34 19.64 6.62
N ARG A 84 2.10 18.97 5.75
CA ARG A 84 3.47 19.34 5.35
C ARG A 84 4.41 19.50 6.56
N ARG A 85 4.28 18.59 7.51
CA ARG A 85 5.09 18.53 8.73
C ARG A 85 5.71 17.13 8.92
N PRO A 86 6.92 17.07 9.52
CA PRO A 86 7.84 18.17 9.82
C PRO A 86 8.34 18.86 8.54
N ARG A 87 8.58 20.18 8.57
CA ARG A 87 8.89 20.95 7.34
C ARG A 87 10.14 20.44 6.61
N SER A 88 11.11 19.91 7.34
CA SER A 88 12.37 19.39 6.81
C SER A 88 12.24 18.02 6.12
N SER A 89 11.21 17.24 6.46
CA SER A 89 11.15 15.82 6.08
C SER A 89 9.77 15.36 5.58
N TRP A 90 8.76 16.23 5.50
CA TRP A 90 7.40 15.84 5.12
C TRP A 90 7.36 15.11 3.77
N LEU A 91 8.17 15.53 2.79
CA LEU A 91 8.22 14.90 1.48
C LEU A 91 8.83 13.50 1.55
N ARG A 92 9.89 13.34 2.35
CA ARG A 92 10.52 12.05 2.60
C ARG A 92 9.57 11.10 3.31
N LEU A 93 8.87 11.58 4.33
CA LEU A 93 7.88 10.79 5.08
C LEU A 93 6.69 10.39 4.20
N HIS A 94 6.14 11.33 3.42
CA HIS A 94 5.07 11.04 2.47
C HIS A 94 5.50 9.94 1.51
N ALA A 95 6.66 10.09 0.86
CA ALA A 95 7.16 9.10 -0.09
C ALA A 95 7.45 7.74 0.59
N TYR A 96 8.02 7.75 1.79
CA TYR A 96 8.29 6.55 2.59
C TYR A 96 7.01 5.77 2.90
N PHE A 97 6.01 6.42 3.48
CA PHE A 97 4.74 5.76 3.81
C PHE A 97 3.95 5.37 2.56
N MET A 98 3.99 6.16 1.48
CA MET A 98 3.38 5.74 0.21
C MET A 98 4.03 4.47 -0.34
N CYS A 99 5.36 4.36 -0.31
CA CYS A 99 6.06 3.15 -0.74
C CYS A 99 5.68 1.94 0.13
N TRP A 100 5.66 2.09 1.46
CA TRP A 100 5.25 1.03 2.37
C TRP A 100 3.79 0.61 2.19
N SER A 101 2.89 1.56 1.89
CA SER A 101 1.49 1.25 1.60
C SER A 101 1.36 0.31 0.38
N TYR A 102 2.20 0.52 -0.63
CA TYR A 102 2.19 -0.29 -1.84
C TYR A 102 2.86 -1.65 -1.64
N VAL A 103 3.98 -1.70 -0.91
CA VAL A 103 4.61 -2.98 -0.51
C VAL A 103 3.64 -3.84 0.29
N GLY A 104 2.92 -3.23 1.25
CA GLY A 104 1.88 -3.90 2.02
C GLY A 104 0.74 -4.42 1.13
N LEU A 105 0.27 -3.62 0.18
CA LEU A 105 -0.76 -4.03 -0.79
C LEU A 105 -0.34 -5.24 -1.62
N VAL A 106 0.88 -5.24 -2.17
CA VAL A 106 1.42 -6.37 -2.95
C VAL A 106 1.59 -7.60 -2.06
N SER A 107 2.17 -7.44 -0.87
CA SER A 107 2.36 -8.54 0.08
C SER A 107 1.04 -9.18 0.48
N ALA A 108 0.02 -8.38 0.83
CA ALA A 108 -1.29 -8.89 1.22
C ALA A 108 -2.01 -9.58 0.05
N GLY A 109 -1.93 -9.01 -1.16
CA GLY A 109 -2.50 -9.63 -2.35
C GLY A 109 -1.87 -10.98 -2.67
N CYS A 110 -0.54 -11.08 -2.65
CA CYS A 110 0.16 -12.35 -2.84
C CYS A 110 -0.18 -13.35 -1.72
N GLY A 111 -0.20 -12.91 -0.46
CA GLY A 111 -0.61 -13.74 0.67
C GLY A 111 -2.02 -14.31 0.51
N GLN A 112 -2.99 -13.48 0.05
CA GLN A 112 -4.36 -13.93 -0.21
C GLN A 112 -4.43 -14.96 -1.34
N ILE A 113 -3.71 -14.75 -2.45
CA ILE A 113 -3.67 -15.71 -3.56
C ILE A 113 -3.13 -17.06 -3.08
N ILE A 114 -2.06 -17.05 -2.29
CA ILE A 114 -1.47 -18.27 -1.72
C ILE A 114 -2.44 -18.94 -0.74
N ALA A 115 -3.16 -18.17 0.07
CA ALA A 115 -4.21 -18.70 0.96
C ALA A 115 -5.34 -19.36 0.18
N MET A 116 -5.76 -18.79 -0.96
CA MET A 116 -6.76 -19.39 -1.85
C MET A 116 -6.28 -20.71 -2.48
N LEU A 117 -4.97 -20.90 -2.63
CA LEU A 117 -4.36 -22.16 -3.05
C LEU A 117 -4.23 -23.19 -1.90
N GLN A 118 -4.80 -22.89 -0.72
CA GLN A 118 -4.80 -23.76 0.46
C GLN A 118 -3.39 -24.14 0.93
N MET A 119 -2.41 -23.26 0.73
CA MET A 119 -1.05 -23.51 1.23
C MET A 119 -0.97 -23.29 2.74
N GLU A 120 -0.04 -24.01 3.38
CA GLU A 120 0.20 -23.91 4.81
C GLU A 120 0.51 -22.47 5.27
N PRO A 121 0.07 -22.07 6.49
CA PRO A 121 0.27 -20.72 7.00
C PRO A 121 1.72 -20.22 6.99
N MET A 122 2.68 -21.13 7.19
CA MET A 122 4.11 -20.82 7.13
C MET A 122 4.52 -20.31 5.74
N THR A 123 4.00 -20.91 4.67
CA THR A 123 4.30 -20.49 3.28
C THR A 123 3.74 -19.10 2.99
N ILE A 124 2.50 -18.83 3.41
CA ILE A 124 1.87 -17.51 3.30
C ILE A 124 2.73 -16.45 4.01
N GLY A 125 3.14 -16.76 5.24
CA GLY A 125 4.00 -15.89 6.05
C GLY A 125 5.37 -15.64 5.40
N LEU A 126 6.04 -16.69 4.91
CA LEU A 126 7.36 -16.58 4.28
C LEU A 126 7.32 -15.73 3.01
N VAL A 127 6.36 -15.97 2.11
CA VAL A 127 6.27 -15.18 0.87
C VAL A 127 5.95 -13.72 1.18
N SER A 128 5.00 -13.47 2.10
CA SER A 128 4.66 -12.11 2.52
C SER A 128 5.87 -11.39 3.13
N ALA A 129 6.59 -12.06 4.05
CA ALA A 129 7.79 -11.52 4.68
C ALA A 129 8.91 -11.25 3.65
N SER A 130 9.05 -12.10 2.63
CA SER A 130 10.03 -11.93 1.55
C SER A 130 9.75 -10.66 0.74
N ILE A 131 8.48 -10.43 0.38
CA ILE A 131 8.04 -9.22 -0.35
C ILE A 131 8.28 -7.98 0.50
N VAL A 132 7.94 -8.03 1.79
CA VAL A 132 8.16 -6.94 2.74
C VAL A 132 9.65 -6.64 2.91
N ALA A 133 10.48 -7.67 3.05
CA ALA A 133 11.94 -7.52 3.19
C ALA A 133 12.56 -6.91 1.93
N LEU A 134 12.21 -7.42 0.75
CA LEU A 134 12.67 -6.89 -0.53
C LEU A 134 12.23 -5.43 -0.72
N GLY A 135 10.96 -5.14 -0.42
CA GLY A 135 10.42 -3.78 -0.44
C GLY A 135 11.17 -2.86 0.52
N GLY A 136 11.48 -3.32 1.72
CA GLY A 136 12.27 -2.58 2.71
C GLY A 136 13.68 -2.27 2.23
N VAL A 137 14.36 -3.25 1.62
CA VAL A 137 15.69 -3.07 1.00
C VAL A 137 15.61 -2.01 -0.11
N ILE A 138 14.66 -2.14 -1.04
CA ILE A 138 14.47 -1.19 -2.15
C ILE A 138 14.20 0.22 -1.61
N ILE A 139 13.28 0.36 -0.65
CA ILE A 139 12.95 1.65 -0.04
C ILE A 139 14.18 2.25 0.63
N HIS A 140 14.94 1.46 1.40
CA HIS A 140 16.10 1.97 2.14
C HIS A 140 17.18 2.52 1.21
N PHE A 141 17.51 1.79 0.13
CA PHE A 141 18.61 2.16 -0.76
C PHE A 141 18.20 3.11 -1.90
N GLN A 142 16.99 2.99 -2.44
CA GLN A 142 16.59 3.74 -3.64
C GLN A 142 15.80 5.02 -3.32
N LEU A 143 15.01 5.03 -2.25
CA LEU A 143 14.18 6.20 -1.92
C LEU A 143 15.01 7.47 -1.69
N PRO A 144 16.13 7.45 -0.94
CA PRO A 144 16.94 8.65 -0.75
C PRO A 144 17.46 9.23 -2.07
N ASN A 145 17.92 8.36 -2.98
CA ASN A 145 18.44 8.76 -4.29
C ASN A 145 17.34 9.36 -5.17
N ALA A 146 16.16 8.73 -5.19
CA ALA A 146 15.01 9.23 -5.93
C ALA A 146 14.54 10.60 -5.43
N LEU A 147 14.54 10.82 -4.11
CA LEU A 147 14.17 12.11 -3.52
C LEU A 147 15.18 13.21 -3.82
N ASN A 148 16.48 12.90 -3.77
CA ASN A 148 17.53 13.86 -4.10
C ASN A 148 17.41 14.33 -5.56
N ALA A 149 17.14 13.41 -6.51
CA ALA A 149 16.93 13.76 -7.91
C ALA A 149 15.76 14.74 -8.13
N ILE A 150 14.73 14.68 -7.29
CA ILE A 150 13.57 15.59 -7.35
C ILE A 150 13.90 16.96 -6.74
N SER A 151 14.72 17.01 -5.68
CA SER A 151 15.10 18.29 -5.04
C SER A 151 16.05 19.14 -5.88
N PHE A 152 16.85 18.55 -6.77
CA PHE A 152 17.70 19.29 -7.71
C PHE A 152 16.96 19.76 -8.97
N ALA A 153 15.73 19.28 -9.20
CA ALA A 153 14.90 19.65 -10.35
C ALA A 153 13.93 20.82 -10.07
N LYS A 154 14.05 21.46 -8.89
CA LYS A 154 13.34 22.68 -8.50
C LYS A 154 14.36 23.77 -8.19
#